data_AF-A0A3N5GCJ3-F1
#
_entry.id   AF-A0A3N5GCJ3-F1
#
_cell.length_a   1.000
_cell.length_b   1.000
_cell.length_c   1.000
_cell.angle_alpha   90.00
_cell.angle_beta   90.00
_cell.angle_gamma   90.00
#
_symmetry.space_group_name_H-M   'P 1'
#
loop_
_entity.id
_entity.type
_entity.pdbx_description
1 polymer ?
#
loop_
_entity_poly.entity_id
_entity_poly.type
_entity_poly.pdbx_seq_one_letter_code
_entity_poly.pdbx_strand_id
1 'polypeptide(L)'
;MENALKNLFAVSDLRNRVLFTLAMLGVYRIGSFIPTPGVNQEALRLFADQLAGSMFGLANMFTGGSLSRVTIFALGVMPYISASIIIQLLTVVWPYLERISKEGELGRRKITQYTRYLTVVLAVVQSFGYAIWLESSADAPGGLPLVFDTGWGFRLMCVLTLT
;
A
#
# COMPACT_ATOMS: atom_id res chain seq x y z
N MET A 1 13.49 31.87 7.96
CA MET A 1 13.26 30.63 7.19
C MET A 1 14.25 30.44 6.05
N GLU A 2 14.59 31.49 5.28
CA GLU A 2 15.52 31.38 4.14
C GLU A 2 16.91 30.84 4.51
N ASN A 3 17.44 31.23 5.67
CA ASN A 3 18.74 30.74 6.17
C ASN A 3 18.73 29.24 6.52
N ALA A 4 17.57 28.68 6.89
CA ALA A 4 17.45 27.25 7.19
C ALA A 4 17.47 26.40 5.91
N LEU A 5 16.83 26.87 4.84
CA LEU A 5 16.90 26.26 3.52
C LEU A 5 18.31 26.34 2.93
N LYS A 6 18.99 27.50 3.06
CA LYS A 6 20.39 27.64 2.62
C LYS A 6 21.35 26.73 3.42
N ASN A 7 21.19 26.62 4.74
CA ASN A 7 22.00 25.71 5.56
C ASN A 7 21.75 24.23 5.24
N LEU A 8 20.54 23.87 4.81
CA LEU A 8 20.19 22.54 4.33
C LEU A 8 21.02 22.11 3.11
N PHE A 9 21.31 23.06 2.20
CA PHE A 9 22.16 22.83 1.04
C PHE A 9 23.65 23.00 1.33
N ALA A 10 24.02 23.67 2.43
CA ALA A 10 25.41 23.86 2.84
C ALA A 10 26.02 22.60 3.49
N VAL A 11 25.22 21.84 4.25
CA VAL A 11 25.67 20.58 4.87
C VAL A 11 25.53 19.43 3.88
N SER A 12 26.66 18.87 3.43
CA SER A 12 26.70 17.82 2.40
C SER A 12 25.92 16.56 2.77
N ASP A 13 25.98 16.12 4.03
CA ASP A 13 25.22 14.96 4.52
C ASP A 13 23.70 15.19 4.47
N LEU A 14 23.24 16.36 4.93
CA LEU A 14 21.82 16.69 4.93
C LEU A 14 21.26 16.81 3.51
N ARG A 15 22.01 17.46 2.60
CA ARG A 15 21.68 17.56 1.18
C ARG A 15 21.52 16.18 0.54
N ASN A 16 22.46 15.27 0.79
CA ASN A 16 22.43 13.92 0.20
C ASN A 16 21.22 13.11 0.71
N ARG A 17 20.88 13.21 2.00
CA ARG A 17 19.68 12.54 2.56
C ARG A 17 18.40 13.09 1.95
N VAL A 18 18.26 14.41 1.82
CA VAL A 18 17.06 15.03 1.21
C VAL A 18 16.94 14.64 -0.27
N LEU A 19 18.03 14.70 -1.03
CA LEU A 19 18.03 14.26 -2.43
C LEU A 19 17.67 12.78 -2.56
N PHE A 20 18.17 11.92 -1.69
CA PHE A 20 17.81 10.50 -1.67
C PHE A 20 16.32 10.30 -1.38
N THR A 21 15.77 10.99 -0.37
CA THR A 21 14.33 10.91 -0.08
C THR A 21 13.48 11.41 -1.25
N LEU A 22 13.84 12.54 -1.87
CA LEU A 22 13.14 13.05 -3.04
C LEU A 22 13.24 12.10 -4.24
N ALA A 23 14.40 11.49 -4.47
CA ALA A 23 14.59 10.48 -5.51
C ALA A 23 13.69 9.26 -5.27
N MET A 24 13.63 8.75 -4.04
CA MET A 24 12.76 7.63 -3.66
C MET A 24 11.27 7.96 -3.85
N LEU A 25 10.85 9.18 -3.49
CA LEU A 25 9.49 9.66 -3.77
C LEU A 25 9.21 9.75 -5.28
N GLY A 26 10.19 10.16 -6.07
CA GLY A 26 10.11 10.14 -7.53
C GLY A 26 9.90 8.74 -8.09
N VAL A 27 10.68 7.76 -7.62
CA VAL A 27 10.55 6.34 -8.02
C VAL A 27 9.17 5.79 -7.66
N TYR A 28 8.71 6.03 -6.42
CA TYR A 28 7.36 5.65 -5.99
C TYR A 28 6.29 6.26 -6.90
N ARG A 29 6.46 7.54 -7.25
CA ARG A 29 5.50 8.24 -8.10
C ARG A 29 5.45 7.65 -9.50
N ILE A 30 6.58 7.32 -10.10
CA ILE A 30 6.64 6.64 -11.41
C ILE A 30 5.91 5.29 -11.34
N GLY A 31 6.17 4.48 -10.31
CA GLY A 31 5.49 3.18 -10.16
C GLY A 31 3.99 3.29 -9.94
N SER A 32 3.50 4.37 -9.30
CA SER A 32 2.05 4.66 -9.18
C SER A 32 1.35 4.99 -10.50
N PHE A 33 2.09 5.14 -11.60
CA PHE A 33 1.54 5.27 -12.95
C PHE A 33 1.58 3.98 -13.76
N ILE A 34 2.24 2.92 -13.27
CA ILE A 34 2.31 1.63 -13.96
C ILE A 34 1.08 0.81 -13.55
N PRO A 35 0.12 0.58 -14.46
CA PRO A 35 -1.08 -0.19 -14.15
C PRO A 35 -0.77 -1.66 -14.01
N THR A 36 -1.55 -2.35 -13.18
CA THR A 36 -1.50 -3.80 -13.07
C THR A 36 -2.03 -4.42 -14.37
N PRO A 37 -1.35 -5.45 -14.93
CA PRO A 37 -1.81 -6.13 -16.14
C PRO A 37 -3.19 -6.74 -15.94
N GLY A 38 -4.05 -6.64 -16.96
CA GLY A 38 -5.36 -7.30 -16.97
C GLY A 38 -6.53 -6.47 -16.43
N VAL A 39 -6.32 -5.20 -16.03
CA VAL A 39 -7.39 -4.32 -15.52
C VAL A 39 -7.77 -3.22 -16.52
N ASN A 40 -9.07 -3.00 -16.71
CA ASN A 40 -9.59 -1.91 -17.53
C ASN A 40 -9.65 -0.59 -16.71
N GLN A 41 -8.74 0.34 -17.03
CA GLN A 41 -8.63 1.61 -16.31
C GLN A 41 -9.82 2.55 -16.52
N GLU A 42 -10.51 2.48 -17.65
CA GLU A 42 -11.60 3.40 -17.97
C GLU A 42 -12.83 3.09 -17.12
N ALA A 43 -13.19 1.80 -17.04
CA ALA A 43 -14.24 1.30 -16.16
C ALA A 43 -13.92 1.54 -14.67
N LEU A 44 -12.65 1.38 -14.28
CA LEU A 44 -12.20 1.58 -12.91
C LEU A 44 -12.29 3.03 -12.45
N ARG A 45 -12.01 4.00 -13.34
CA ARG A 45 -12.14 5.44 -13.04
C ARG A 45 -13.59 5.83 -12.79
N LEU A 46 -14.50 5.40 -13.67
CA LEU A 46 -15.94 5.62 -13.52
C LEU A 46 -16.47 5.04 -12.19
N PHE A 47 -15.98 3.87 -11.81
CA PHE A 47 -16.35 3.21 -10.56
C PHE A 47 -15.73 3.89 -9.32
N ALA A 48 -14.47 4.32 -9.41
CA ALA A 48 -13.79 5.05 -8.33
C ALA A 48 -14.46 6.40 -8.03
N ASP A 49 -14.92 7.10 -9.06
CA ASP A 49 -15.64 8.38 -8.90
C ASP A 49 -16.96 8.20 -8.15
N GLN A 50 -17.68 7.09 -8.38
CA GLN A 50 -18.89 6.75 -7.64
C GLN A 50 -18.61 6.43 -6.16
N LEU A 51 -17.45 5.85 -5.86
CA LEU A 51 -17.05 5.45 -4.51
C LEU A 51 -16.20 6.49 -3.78
N ALA A 52 -15.97 7.67 -4.35
CA ALA A 52 -15.10 8.70 -3.79
C ALA A 52 -15.53 9.18 -2.39
N GLY A 53 -16.83 9.16 -2.07
CA GLY A 53 -17.36 9.51 -0.75
C GLY A 53 -17.38 8.36 0.28
N SER A 54 -16.94 7.16 -0.11
CA SER A 54 -16.99 5.96 0.74
C SER A 54 -15.64 5.64 1.38
N MET A 55 -15.59 4.57 2.17
CA MET A 55 -14.33 4.04 2.72
C MET A 55 -13.29 3.72 1.64
N PHE A 56 -13.72 3.43 0.41
CA PHE A 56 -12.83 3.25 -0.75
C PHE A 56 -12.12 4.56 -1.13
N GLY A 57 -12.80 5.71 -1.06
CA GLY A 57 -12.20 7.02 -1.27
C GLY A 57 -11.12 7.35 -0.24
N LEU A 58 -11.37 7.02 1.03
CA LEU A 58 -10.38 7.17 2.11
C LEU A 58 -9.15 6.27 1.85
N ALA A 59 -9.37 5.01 1.48
CA ALA A 59 -8.31 4.09 1.09
C ALA A 59 -7.49 4.59 -0.12
N ASN A 60 -8.16 5.20 -1.11
CA ASN A 60 -7.50 5.79 -2.28
C ASN A 60 -6.65 7.01 -1.92
N MET A 61 -7.09 7.82 -0.95
CA MET A 61 -6.31 8.95 -0.44
C MET A 61 -5.01 8.47 0.24
N PHE A 62 -5.09 7.41 1.06
CA PHE A 62 -3.90 6.84 1.71
C PHE A 62 -2.91 6.18 0.75
N THR A 63 -3.35 5.79 -0.45
CA THR A 63 -2.50 5.21 -1.51
C THR A 63 -2.04 6.24 -2.54
N GLY A 64 -2.43 7.51 -2.40
CA GLY A 64 -2.04 8.60 -3.31
C GLY A 64 -2.69 8.50 -4.70
N GLY A 65 -3.88 7.89 -4.79
CA GLY A 65 -4.61 7.66 -6.04
C GLY A 65 -4.28 6.33 -6.73
N SER A 66 -3.35 5.54 -6.19
CA SER A 66 -2.85 4.30 -6.79
C SER A 66 -3.90 3.19 -6.80
N LEU A 67 -4.85 3.21 -5.85
CA LEU A 67 -5.94 2.25 -5.74
C LEU A 67 -7.02 2.47 -6.83
N SER A 68 -7.39 3.72 -7.10
CA SER A 68 -8.35 4.08 -8.17
C SER A 68 -7.87 3.76 -9.59
N ARG A 69 -6.59 3.43 -9.74
CA ARG A 69 -5.97 3.05 -11.02
C ARG A 69 -5.47 1.60 -11.04
N VAL A 70 -5.63 0.86 -9.92
CA VAL A 70 -5.08 -0.47 -9.65
C VAL A 70 -3.68 -0.60 -10.27
N THR A 71 -2.73 0.12 -9.69
CA THR A 71 -1.32 0.09 -10.08
C THR A 71 -0.53 -0.95 -9.28
N ILE A 72 0.73 -1.18 -9.63
CA ILE A 72 1.62 -2.10 -8.89
C ILE A 72 1.69 -1.71 -7.40
N PHE A 73 1.57 -0.42 -7.07
CA PHE A 73 1.50 0.07 -5.70
C PHE A 73 0.07 0.35 -5.20
N ALA A 74 -0.95 -0.34 -5.72
CA ALA A 74 -2.34 -0.06 -5.37
C ALA A 74 -2.64 -0.21 -3.87
N LEU A 75 -2.04 -1.19 -3.20
CA LEU A 75 -2.15 -1.37 -1.74
C LEU A 75 -1.29 -0.37 -0.95
N GLY A 76 -0.23 0.17 -1.56
CA GLY A 76 0.68 1.11 -0.95
C GLY A 76 1.25 0.62 0.38
N VAL A 77 1.27 1.51 1.38
CA VAL A 77 1.78 1.22 2.72
C VAL A 77 0.68 0.71 3.67
N MET A 78 -0.58 0.61 3.22
CA MET A 78 -1.71 0.24 4.08
C MET A 78 -1.57 -1.13 4.76
N PRO A 79 -1.12 -2.21 4.10
CA PRO A 79 -0.94 -3.50 4.76
C PRO A 79 0.01 -3.41 5.95
N TYR A 80 1.07 -2.59 5.85
CA TYR A 80 2.03 -2.38 6.92
C TYR A 80 1.44 -1.56 8.07
N ILE A 81 0.69 -0.50 7.75
CA ILE A 81 -0.01 0.32 8.75
C ILE A 81 -0.98 -0.58 9.54
N SER A 82 -1.82 -1.35 8.86
CA SER A 82 -2.75 -2.28 9.51
C SER A 82 -2.03 -3.34 10.35
N ALA A 83 -0.97 -3.96 9.83
CA ALA A 83 -0.16 -4.92 10.59
C ALA A 83 0.43 -4.30 11.87
N SER A 84 0.93 -3.07 11.79
CA SER A 84 1.53 -2.39 12.94
C SER A 84 0.50 -2.09 14.03
N ILE A 85 -0.72 -1.70 13.65
CA ILE A 85 -1.83 -1.47 14.59
C ILE A 85 -2.25 -2.79 15.24
N ILE A 86 -2.37 -3.87 14.45
CA ILE A 86 -2.71 -5.20 14.98
C ILE A 86 -1.69 -5.64 16.02
N ILE A 87 -0.39 -5.53 15.73
CA ILE A 87 0.67 -5.91 16.67
C ILE A 87 0.69 -4.99 17.90
N GLN A 88 0.46 -3.69 17.74
CA GLN A 88 0.35 -2.75 18.86
C GLN A 88 -0.80 -3.13 19.81
N LEU A 89 -1.98 -3.43 19.26
CA LEU A 89 -3.12 -3.89 20.05
C LEU A 89 -2.87 -5.27 20.68
N LEU A 90 -2.27 -6.20 19.93
CA LEU A 90 -1.94 -7.54 20.42
C LEU A 90 -0.90 -7.49 21.55
N THR A 91 -0.02 -6.50 21.56
CA THR A 91 0.95 -6.27 22.64
C THR A 91 0.28 -5.94 23.96
N VAL A 92 -0.92 -5.32 23.94
CA VAL A 92 -1.70 -5.00 25.15
C VAL A 92 -2.46 -6.22 25.67
N VAL A 93 -2.93 -7.08 24.76
CA VAL A 93 -3.75 -8.25 25.11
C VAL A 93 -2.89 -9.47 25.46
N TRP A 94 -1.75 -9.63 24.80
CA TRP A 94 -0.91 -10.84 24.89
C TRP A 94 0.37 -10.59 25.71
N PRO A 95 0.51 -11.20 26.91
CA PRO A 95 1.56 -10.86 27.86
C PRO A 95 2.99 -11.19 27.38
N TYR A 96 3.15 -12.15 26.47
CA TYR A 96 4.47 -12.44 25.87
C TYR A 96 4.96 -11.31 24.96
N LEU A 97 4.07 -10.72 24.16
CA LEU A 97 4.42 -9.58 23.29
C LEU A 97 4.70 -8.34 24.13
N GLU A 98 3.96 -8.15 25.23
CA GLU A 98 4.23 -7.10 26.21
C GLU A 98 5.64 -7.21 26.81
N ARG A 99 6.06 -8.43 27.19
CA ARG A 99 7.41 -8.68 27.72
C ARG A 99 8.48 -8.36 26.69
N ILE A 100 8.33 -8.84 25.45
CA ILE A 100 9.25 -8.52 24.35
C ILE A 100 9.30 -7.01 24.12
N SER A 101 8.18 -6.30 24.18
CA SER A 101 8.15 -4.84 24.02
C SER A 101 9.00 -4.11 25.08
N LYS A 102 9.08 -4.67 26.30
CA LYS A 102 9.85 -4.12 27.43
C LYS A 102 11.34 -4.46 27.40
N GLU A 103 11.80 -5.34 26.51
CA GLU A 103 13.22 -5.75 26.35
C GLU A 103 14.10 -4.69 25.64
N GLY A 104 13.57 -3.48 25.42
CA GLY A 104 14.33 -2.38 24.82
C GLY A 104 14.55 -2.55 23.31
N GLU A 105 15.77 -2.28 22.82
CA GLU A 105 16.06 -2.27 21.39
C GLU A 105 15.90 -3.65 20.71
N LEU A 106 16.32 -4.72 21.39
CA LEU A 106 16.22 -6.08 20.85
C LEU A 106 14.75 -6.50 20.70
N GLY A 107 13.95 -6.21 21.71
CA GLY A 107 12.50 -6.41 21.70
C GLY A 107 11.80 -5.65 20.58
N ARG A 108 12.13 -4.37 20.43
CA ARG A 108 11.58 -3.52 19.37
C ARG A 108 11.88 -4.07 17.98
N ARG A 109 13.10 -4.54 17.73
CA ARG A 109 13.49 -5.19 16.46
C ARG A 109 12.67 -6.45 16.19
N LYS A 110 12.41 -7.26 17.22
CA LYS A 110 11.61 -8.50 17.10
C LYS A 110 10.15 -8.21 16.78
N ILE A 111 9.56 -7.20 17.42
CA ILE A 111 8.21 -6.71 17.11
C ILE A 111 8.13 -6.19 15.66
N THR A 112 9.14 -5.44 15.20
CA THR A 112 9.21 -4.99 13.80
C THR A 112 9.33 -6.17 12.81
N GLN A 113 10.03 -7.24 13.17
CA GLN A 113 10.07 -8.46 12.36
C GLN A 113 8.69 -9.12 12.26
N TYR A 114 7.99 -9.31 13.40
CA TYR A 114 6.64 -9.86 13.39
C TYR A 114 5.65 -8.99 12.59
N THR A 115 5.75 -7.67 12.73
CA THR A 115 4.95 -6.73 11.96
C THR A 115 5.20 -6.90 10.46
N ARG A 116 6.46 -7.08 10.04
CA ARG A 116 6.81 -7.33 8.63
C ARG A 116 6.25 -8.66 8.11
N TYR A 117 6.34 -9.73 8.87
CA TYR A 117 5.75 -11.01 8.46
C TYR A 117 4.23 -10.92 8.35
N LEU A 118 3.58 -10.28 9.32
CA LEU A 118 2.13 -10.06 9.30
C LEU A 118 1.72 -9.18 8.11
N THR A 119 2.54 -8.17 7.75
CA THR A 119 2.30 -7.31 6.60
C THR A 119 2.21 -8.12 5.31
N VAL A 120 3.16 -9.04 5.07
CA VAL A 120 3.16 -9.88 3.86
C VAL A 120 1.93 -10.77 3.81
N VAL A 121 1.58 -11.42 4.93
CA VAL A 121 0.39 -12.26 5.02
C VAL A 121 -0.88 -11.45 4.74
N LEU A 122 -1.02 -10.27 5.35
CA LEU A 122 -2.16 -9.39 5.12
C LEU A 122 -2.22 -8.89 3.68
N ALA A 123 -1.08 -8.54 3.09
CA ALA A 123 -1.02 -8.11 1.69
C ALA A 123 -1.46 -9.23 0.75
N VAL A 124 -1.09 -10.49 1.00
CA VAL A 124 -1.52 -11.65 0.20
C VAL A 124 -3.04 -11.84 0.31
N VAL A 125 -3.58 -11.81 1.52
CA VAL A 125 -5.02 -11.97 1.74
C VAL A 125 -5.81 -10.81 1.14
N GLN A 126 -5.34 -9.58 1.34
CA GLN A 126 -5.99 -8.37 0.81
C GLN A 126 -5.93 -8.33 -0.71
N SER A 127 -4.76 -8.57 -1.32
CA SER A 127 -4.61 -8.60 -2.79
C SER A 127 -5.47 -9.70 -3.42
N PHE A 128 -5.57 -10.88 -2.80
CA PHE A 128 -6.46 -11.93 -3.26
C PHE A 128 -7.93 -11.52 -3.16
N GLY A 129 -8.33 -10.89 -2.06
CA GLY A 129 -9.67 -10.32 -1.89
C GLY A 129 -9.99 -9.25 -2.93
N TYR A 130 -9.03 -8.35 -3.22
CA TYR A 130 -9.14 -7.35 -4.28
C TYR A 130 -9.23 -7.98 -5.66
N ALA A 131 -8.47 -9.04 -5.95
CA ALA A 131 -8.53 -9.75 -7.23
C ALA A 131 -9.91 -10.39 -7.45
N ILE A 132 -10.46 -11.10 -6.45
CA ILE A 132 -11.81 -11.67 -6.52
C ILE A 132 -12.85 -10.55 -6.65
N TRP A 133 -12.70 -9.47 -5.89
CA TRP A 133 -13.63 -8.35 -5.94
C TRP A 133 -13.66 -7.71 -7.33
N LEU A 134 -12.49 -7.46 -7.94
CA LEU A 134 -12.36 -6.94 -9.31
C LEU A 134 -12.98 -7.88 -10.35
N GLU A 135 -12.83 -9.20 -10.19
CA GLU A 135 -13.48 -10.19 -11.06
C GLU A 135 -15.00 -10.23 -10.86
N SER A 136 -15.48 -10.12 -9.62
CA SER A 136 -16.91 -10.18 -9.28
C SER A 136 -17.66 -8.91 -9.63
N SER A 137 -16.97 -7.77 -9.68
CA SER A 137 -17.51 -6.47 -10.08
C SER A 137 -17.46 -6.24 -11.60
N ALA A 138 -17.37 -7.32 -12.39
CA ALA A 138 -17.33 -7.28 -13.85
C ALA A 138 -18.52 -6.53 -14.50
N ASP A 139 -19.62 -6.29 -13.77
CA ASP A 139 -20.73 -5.42 -14.16
C ASP A 139 -20.56 -4.00 -13.59
N ALA A 140 -19.48 -3.32 -14.00
CA ALA A 140 -19.38 -1.87 -13.77
C ALA A 140 -20.49 -1.13 -14.56
N PRO A 141 -21.03 -0.01 -14.02
CA PRO A 141 -22.02 0.79 -14.73
C PRO A 141 -21.45 1.27 -16.07
N GLY A 142 -21.99 0.74 -17.17
CA GLY A 142 -21.48 0.96 -18.53
C GLY A 142 -21.21 -0.33 -19.33
N GLY A 143 -21.29 -1.52 -18.72
CA GLY A 143 -21.17 -2.81 -19.44
C GLY A 143 -19.75 -3.15 -19.93
N LEU A 144 -18.74 -2.44 -19.42
CA LEU A 144 -17.33 -2.69 -19.69
C LEU A 144 -16.77 -3.65 -18.62
N PRO A 145 -16.14 -4.78 -18.99
CA PRO A 145 -15.53 -5.66 -18.01
C PRO A 145 -14.35 -4.95 -17.33
N LEU A 146 -14.30 -5.02 -15.99
CA LEU A 146 -13.18 -4.49 -15.18
C LEU A 146 -11.89 -5.29 -15.38
N VAL A 147 -12.01 -6.55 -15.79
CA VAL A 147 -10.89 -7.48 -16.01
C VAL A 147 -11.03 -8.11 -17.40
N PHE A 148 -9.94 -8.14 -18.17
CA PHE A 148 -9.95 -8.67 -19.55
C PHE A 148 -10.05 -10.20 -19.60
N ASP A 149 -9.36 -10.89 -18.68
CA ASP A 149 -9.35 -12.36 -18.57
C ASP A 149 -9.59 -12.78 -17.12
N THR A 150 -10.75 -13.35 -16.84
CA THR A 150 -11.13 -13.84 -15.50
C THR A 150 -10.55 -15.23 -15.25
N GLY A 151 -9.91 -15.47 -14.10
CA GLY A 151 -9.42 -16.81 -13.74
C GLY A 151 -8.22 -16.83 -12.80
N TRP A 152 -7.77 -18.05 -12.46
CA TRP A 152 -6.64 -18.26 -11.54
C TRP A 152 -5.33 -17.59 -11.98
N GLY A 153 -5.11 -17.44 -13.29
CA GLY A 153 -3.95 -16.71 -13.83
C GLY A 153 -3.96 -15.23 -13.42
N PHE A 154 -5.10 -14.55 -13.56
CA PHE A 154 -5.25 -13.16 -13.14
C PHE A 154 -5.11 -13.01 -11.63
N ARG A 155 -5.73 -13.90 -10.83
CA ARG A 155 -5.64 -13.85 -9.37
C ARG A 155 -4.21 -13.96 -8.87
N LEU A 156 -3.44 -14.92 -9.38
CA LEU A 156 -2.04 -15.10 -8.98
C LEU A 156 -1.16 -13.95 -9.46
N MET A 157 -1.36 -13.46 -10.68
CA MET A 157 -0.67 -12.28 -11.18
C MET A 157 -0.96 -11.04 -10.32
N CYS A 158 -2.22 -10.81 -9.95
CA CYS A 158 -2.63 -9.69 -9.12
C CYS A 158 -2.04 -9.78 -7.71
N VAL A 159 -2.07 -10.97 -7.09
CA VAL A 159 -1.42 -11.21 -5.80
C VAL A 159 0.07 -10.91 -5.89
N LEU A 160 0.79 -11.51 -6.84
CA LEU A 160 2.24 -11.31 -7.02
C LEU A 160 2.62 -9.86 -7.35
N THR A 161 1.73 -9.12 -8.02
CA THR A 161 1.99 -7.72 -8.38
C THR A 161 1.75 -6.76 -7.21
N LEU A 162 0.81 -7.10 -6.31
CA LEU A 162 0.38 -6.21 -5.22
C LEU A 162 1.01 -6.53 -3.85
N THR A 163 1.69 -7.68 -3.70
CA THR A 163 2.38 -8.08 -2.46
C THR A 163 3.85 -7.71 -2.45
#